data_AF-A0A1I1P7J6-F1
#
_entry.id   AF-A0A1I1P7J6-F1
#
_cell.length_a   1.000
_cell.length_b   1.000
_cell.length_c   1.000
_cell.angle_alpha   90.00
_cell.angle_beta   90.00
_cell.angle_gamma   90.00
#
_symmetry.space_group_name_H-M   'P 1'
#
loop_
_entity.id
_entity.type
_entity.pdbx_description
1 polymer ?
#
loop_
_entity_poly.entity_id
_entity_poly.type
_entity_poly.pdbx_seq_one_letter_code
_entity_poly.pdbx_strand_id
1 'polypeptide(L)'
;MDTTVRRNLSGNWGVSDLLERPICSIIRDPHGSCWITLSQDQALRLSDIRKGPFLSVEAAMTAIEKNLNGACRHHTATLPANYFP
;
A
#
# COMPACT_ATOMS: atom_id res chain seq x y z
N MET A 1 -6.43 9.68 8.36
CA MET A 1 -4.97 9.91 8.29
C MET A 1 -4.57 9.92 6.82
N ASP A 2 -3.81 10.90 6.33
CA ASP A 2 -3.44 10.95 4.91
C ASP A 2 -2.33 9.92 4.64
N THR A 3 -2.50 9.08 3.61
CA THR A 3 -1.55 8.01 3.29
C THR A 3 -1.07 8.09 1.86
N THR A 4 0.20 7.78 1.67
CA THR A 4 0.88 7.81 0.38
C THR A 4 1.09 6.38 -0.12
N VAL A 5 0.59 6.09 -1.31
CA VAL A 5 0.85 4.82 -1.99
C VAL A 5 1.91 5.03 -3.07
N ARG A 6 2.98 4.24 -3.04
CA ARG A 6 4.09 4.30 -4.00
C ARG A 6 4.29 2.94 -4.66
N ARG A 7 4.36 2.93 -6.00
CA ARG A 7 4.72 1.72 -6.74
C ARG A 7 6.24 1.49 -6.70
N ASN A 8 6.65 0.29 -6.32
CA ASN A 8 8.04 -0.17 -6.34
C ASN A 8 8.39 -0.77 -7.71
N LEU A 9 9.69 -0.79 -8.05
CA LEU A 9 10.27 -1.32 -9.28
C LEU A 9 9.92 -2.80 -9.52
N SER A 10 9.73 -3.58 -8.46
CA SER A 10 9.26 -4.98 -8.53
C SER A 10 7.77 -5.12 -8.91
N GLY A 11 7.06 -4.01 -9.16
CA GLY A 11 5.64 -4.02 -9.49
C GLY A 11 4.71 -4.13 -8.28
N ASN A 12 5.25 -4.09 -7.05
CA ASN A 12 4.50 -4.03 -5.80
C ASN A 12 4.14 -2.59 -5.44
N TRP A 13 3.23 -2.37 -4.49
CA TRP A 13 2.89 -1.05 -3.97
C TRP A 13 3.21 -0.96 -2.49
N GLY A 14 4.11 -0.06 -2.09
CA GLY A 14 4.34 0.28 -0.69
C GLY A 14 3.39 1.39 -0.26
N VAL A 15 2.74 1.22 0.88
CA VAL A 15 1.87 2.24 1.49
C VAL A 15 2.55 2.76 2.74
N SER A 16 2.71 4.07 2.82
CA SER A 16 3.35 4.77 3.93
C SER A 16 2.48 5.94 4.39
N ASP A 17 2.66 6.40 5.62
CA ASP A 17 2.04 7.65 6.07
C ASP A 17 2.80 8.89 5.56
N LEU A 18 2.31 10.09 5.89
CA LEU A 18 2.96 11.36 5.55
C LEU A 18 4.41 11.49 6.09
N LEU A 19 4.74 10.79 7.16
CA LEU A 19 6.10 10.70 7.73
C LEU A 19 6.95 9.60 7.08
N GLU A 20 6.54 9.07 5.92
CA GLU A 20 7.18 7.97 5.21
C GLU A 20 7.30 6.68 6.04
N ARG A 21 6.50 6.51 7.11
CA ARG A 21 6.54 5.27 7.89
C ARG A 21 5.74 4.20 7.15
N PRO A 22 6.31 3.00 6.97
CA PRO A 22 5.63 1.95 6.25
C PRO A 22 4.39 1.52 7.04
N ILE A 23 3.24 1.52 6.38
CA ILE A 23 1.95 1.07 6.92
C ILE A 23 1.64 -0.34 6.43
N CYS A 24 1.76 -0.60 5.14
CA CYS A 24 1.52 -1.91 4.54
C CYS A 24 2.10 -1.97 3.12
N SER A 25 2.16 -3.16 2.53
CA SER A 25 2.59 -3.33 1.15
C SER A 25 1.60 -4.21 0.39
N ILE A 26 1.24 -3.83 -0.82
CA ILE A 26 0.39 -4.61 -1.72
C ILE A 26 1.30 -5.36 -2.68
N ILE A 27 1.22 -6.68 -2.67
CA ILE A 27 1.90 -7.57 -3.62
C ILE A 27 0.88 -8.08 -4.61
N ARG A 28 1.27 -8.14 -5.89
CA ARG A 28 0.46 -8.78 -6.93
C ARG A 28 1.01 -10.16 -7.19
N ASP A 29 0.15 -11.14 -6.99
CA ASP A 29 0.42 -12.53 -7.26
C ASP A 29 0.46 -12.77 -8.79
N PRO A 30 1.29 -13.70 -9.30
CA PRO A 30 1.33 -14.07 -10.71
C PRO A 30 -0.02 -14.53 -11.28
N HIS A 31 -0.93 -15.03 -10.46
CA HIS A 31 -2.30 -15.37 -10.85
C HIS A 31 -3.22 -14.13 -11.05
N GLY A 32 -2.69 -12.91 -10.84
CA GLY A 32 -3.37 -11.64 -11.06
C GLY A 32 -4.07 -11.06 -9.82
N SER A 33 -4.17 -11.84 -8.74
CA SER A 33 -4.74 -11.40 -7.47
C SER A 33 -3.77 -10.49 -6.70
N CYS A 34 -4.31 -9.53 -5.94
CA CYS A 34 -3.52 -8.65 -5.09
C CYS A 34 -3.69 -9.02 -3.61
N TRP A 35 -2.61 -8.95 -2.85
CA TRP A 35 -2.58 -9.25 -1.43
C TRP A 35 -1.93 -8.11 -0.67
N ILE A 36 -2.45 -7.83 0.52
CA ILE A 36 -1.88 -6.84 1.43
C ILE A 36 -1.04 -7.57 2.46
N THR A 37 0.25 -7.26 2.43
CA THR A 37 1.26 -7.70 3.39
C THR A 37 1.48 -6.63 4.44
N LEU A 38 1.57 -7.07 5.69
CA LEU A 38 1.67 -6.24 6.87
C LEU A 38 2.72 -6.86 7.78
N SER A 39 3.57 -6.03 8.37
CA SER A 39 4.41 -6.44 9.50
C SER A 39 3.55 -6.65 10.75
N GLN A 40 4.05 -7.36 11.74
CA GLN A 40 3.31 -7.67 12.98
C GLN A 40 2.85 -6.40 13.73
N ASP A 41 3.69 -5.37 13.78
CA ASP A 41 3.33 -4.05 14.34
C ASP A 41 2.22 -3.35 13.52
N GLN A 42 2.29 -3.44 12.20
CA GLN A 42 1.29 -2.89 11.31
C GLN A 42 -0.05 -3.62 11.42
N ALA A 43 -0.03 -4.93 11.63
CA ALA A 43 -1.23 -5.75 11.82
C ALA A 43 -1.97 -5.43 13.13
N LEU A 44 -1.27 -4.91 14.16
CA LEU A 44 -1.91 -4.39 15.36
C LEU A 44 -2.68 -3.08 15.08
N ARG A 45 -2.15 -2.23 14.19
CA ARG A 45 -2.77 -0.96 13.80
C ARG A 45 -3.87 -1.15 12.75
N LEU A 46 -3.74 -2.18 11.92
CA LEU A 46 -4.65 -2.57 10.84
C LEU A 46 -5.26 -3.95 11.13
N SER A 47 -5.76 -4.15 12.35
CA SER A 47 -6.26 -5.45 12.81
C SER A 47 -7.50 -5.93 12.07
N ASP A 48 -8.35 -4.99 11.65
CA ASP A 48 -9.59 -5.26 10.91
C ASP A 48 -9.41 -5.24 9.39
N ILE A 49 -8.19 -5.00 8.88
CA ILE A 49 -7.99 -4.89 7.44
C ILE A 49 -8.09 -6.26 6.77
N ARG A 50 -8.83 -6.32 5.68
CA ARG A 50 -8.86 -7.51 4.82
C ARG A 50 -7.53 -7.61 4.07
N LYS A 51 -6.82 -8.74 4.18
CA LYS A 51 -5.48 -8.91 3.56
C LYS A 51 -5.51 -9.47 2.14
N GLY A 52 -6.68 -9.89 1.66
CA GLY A 52 -6.89 -10.44 0.32
C GLY A 52 -7.55 -11.82 0.34
N PRO A 53 -7.66 -12.47 -0.83
CA PRO A 53 -7.24 -11.98 -2.15
C PRO A 53 -8.14 -10.84 -2.66
N PHE A 54 -7.55 -9.87 -3.36
CA PHE A 54 -8.23 -8.78 -4.05
C PHE A 54 -8.13 -8.93 -5.56
N LEU A 55 -9.18 -8.51 -6.27
CA LEU A 55 -9.25 -8.58 -7.74
C LEU A 55 -8.31 -7.57 -8.42
N SER A 56 -8.05 -6.44 -7.77
CA SER A 56 -7.22 -5.35 -8.28
C SER A 56 -6.53 -4.62 -7.12
N VAL A 57 -5.46 -3.88 -7.44
CA VAL A 57 -4.75 -3.01 -6.48
C VAL A 57 -5.71 -1.98 -5.90
N GLU A 58 -6.61 -1.42 -6.73
CA GLU A 58 -7.62 -0.45 -6.29
C GLU A 58 -8.52 -1.02 -5.19
N ALA A 59 -8.96 -2.27 -5.33
CA ALA A 59 -9.76 -2.94 -4.29
C ALA A 59 -8.97 -3.14 -2.99
N ALA A 60 -7.67 -3.44 -3.09
CA ALA A 60 -6.79 -3.51 -1.93
C ALA A 60 -6.62 -2.13 -1.28
N MET A 61 -6.46 -1.06 -2.07
CA MET A 61 -6.35 0.31 -1.57
C MET A 61 -7.63 0.77 -0.88
N THR A 62 -8.81 0.51 -1.45
CA THR A 62 -10.08 0.83 -0.79
C THR A 62 -10.23 0.12 0.57
N ALA A 63 -9.73 -1.11 0.71
CA ALA A 63 -9.73 -1.81 1.99
C ALA A 63 -8.80 -1.12 3.01
N ILE A 64 -7.66 -0.61 2.57
CA ILE A 64 -6.71 0.16 3.39
C ILE A 64 -7.35 1.49 3.81
N GLU A 65 -7.97 2.21 2.90
CA GLU A 65 -8.66 3.49 3.16
C GLU A 65 -9.76 3.34 4.19
N LYS A 66 -10.59 2.30 4.05
CA LYS A 66 -11.65 1.98 5.01
C LYS A 66 -11.12 1.73 6.41
N ASN A 67 -9.98 1.03 6.52
CA ASN A 67 -9.41 0.72 7.82
C ASN A 67 -8.72 1.93 8.45
N LEU A 68 -8.00 2.73 7.66
CA LEU A 68 -7.24 3.89 8.11
C LEU A 68 -8.09 5.15 8.37
N ASN A 69 -9.41 5.10 8.07
CA ASN A 69 -10.31 6.25 8.12
C ASN A 69 -9.65 7.49 7.46
N GLY A 70 -9.06 7.28 6.28
CA GLY A 70 -8.20 8.24 5.62
C GLY A 70 -8.05 7.95 4.14
N ALA A 71 -7.97 9.01 3.33
CA ALA A 71 -7.82 8.89 1.89
C ALA A 71 -6.41 8.40 1.54
N CYS A 72 -6.32 7.37 0.71
CA CYS A 72 -5.06 6.94 0.12
C CYS A 72 -4.80 7.82 -1.10
N ARG A 73 -3.90 8.79 -0.98
CA ARG A 73 -3.46 9.58 -2.13
C ARG A 73 -2.52 8.73 -2.95
N HIS A 74 -2.96 8.40 -4.16
CA HIS A 74 -2.09 7.90 -5.22
C HIS A 74 -1.09 8.99 -5.57
N HIS A 75 0.09 8.93 -4.98
CA HIS A 75 1.25 9.44 -5.68
C HIS A 75 1.63 8.34 -6.66
N THR A 76 1.09 8.41 -7.88
CA THR A 76 1.78 7.84 -9.04
C THR A 76 3.24 8.17 -8.85
N ALA A 77 4.08 7.15 -8.75
CA ALA A 77 5.49 7.33 -8.46
C ALA A 77 6.09 8.17 -9.60
N THR A 78 6.02 9.49 -9.48
CA THR A 78 7.02 10.38 -10.02
C THR A 78 8.27 9.89 -9.33
N LEU A 79 9.12 9.22 -10.11
CA LEU A 79 10.45 8.75 -9.76
C LEU A 79 11.01 9.60 -8.62
N PRO A 80 11.58 9.03 -7.54
CA PRO A 80 12.33 9.87 -6.62
C PRO A 80 13.31 10.66 -7.46
N ALA A 81 13.19 11.98 -7.44
CA ALA A 81 14.03 12.92 -8.19
C ALA A 81 15.45 12.98 -7.61
N ASN A 82 16.00 11.81 -7.27
CA ASN A 82 17.32 11.55 -6.72
C ASN A 82 17.99 10.38 -7.47
N TYR A 83 17.73 10.25 -8.77
CA TYR A 83 18.60 9.52 -9.67
C TYR A 83 19.53 10.55 -10.34
N PHE A 84 20.62 10.90 -9.66
CA PHE A 84 21.74 11.63 -10.27
C PHE A 84 22.88 10.62 -10.51
N PRO A 85 23.36 10.43 -11.76
CA PRO A 85 24.66 9.84 -12.01
C PRO A 85 25.80 10.77 -11.58
#